data_AF-A0A8C0BQT4-F1
#
_entry.id   AF-A0A8C0BQT4-F1
#
_cell.length_a   1.000
_cell.length_b   1.000
_cell.length_c   1.000
_cell.angle_alpha   90.00
_cell.angle_beta   90.00
_cell.angle_gamma   90.00
#
_symmetry.space_group_name_H-M   'P 1'
#
loop_
_entity.id
_entity.type
_entity.pdbx_description
1 polymer ?
#
loop_
_entity_poly.entity_id
_entity_poly.type
_entity_poly.pdbx_seq_one_letter_code
_entity_poly.pdbx_strand_id
1 'polypeptide(L)'
;LASATAPALLCPSPGLTPWYRSSGGMRPLIFRCFFLLQGGNNAGHTVVVDGKEYDFHLFPSGIINPKAISFIGNGVVIHLPGLFEEAEKNEKKGLYRIIFNFSLYWQPVFDFHQAVDGLQEVQRQAQEGKNIGTTKKGIGPTYSSKAARTGLRICDLLSDFDEFSSRFKNLAQQYKSMFPTLEIDVEGQLKKLKGYAEKIRPMVRDGVYFMYEALHGSPKKILVEGANAALLDIDFGTYPFVTSSNCTVGGVCTGLGVPPQHVGDVYGVVKAYTTRVGIGAFPTEQINEIGDLLQSRGHEWGVTTGRKRRCGWLDLVILKYAHMINGFTALALTKLDILDVLDEIKIGVAYKLGGKRIPYFPANQEILQKVEVEYETMPGWKTDTTGARKWEDLPPKAQNYIRCVENHVGVPGKSFCRSPSCC
;
A
#
# COMPACT_ATOMS: atom_id res chain seq x y z
N LEU A 1 -3.63 -2.40 -6.35
CA LEU A 1 -3.27 -3.59 -5.55
C LEU A 1 -4.40 -3.88 -4.57
N ALA A 2 -4.58 -5.14 -4.16
CA ALA A 2 -5.77 -5.63 -3.45
C ALA A 2 -6.23 -4.67 -2.34
N SER A 3 -7.44 -4.13 -2.44
CA SER A 3 -7.97 -3.17 -1.48
C SER A 3 -8.79 -3.91 -0.42
N ALA A 4 -8.08 -4.54 0.51
CA ALA A 4 -8.64 -4.89 1.81
C ALA A 4 -7.80 -4.13 2.83
N THR A 5 -8.12 -2.83 2.99
CA THR A 5 -7.57 -1.91 4.01
C THR A 5 -6.08 -1.63 3.93
N ALA A 6 -5.73 -0.48 3.36
CA ALA A 6 -4.47 0.21 3.66
C ALA A 6 -4.71 1.08 4.92
N PRO A 7 -3.89 0.98 5.98
CA PRO A 7 -3.97 1.90 7.11
C PRO A 7 -3.41 3.27 6.71
N ALA A 8 -4.19 4.33 6.91
CA ALA A 8 -3.69 5.70 6.97
C ALA A 8 -3.69 6.15 8.43
N LEU A 9 -2.64 6.82 8.91
CA LEU A 9 -2.47 7.12 10.33
C LEU A 9 -2.27 8.60 10.65
N LEU A 10 -2.92 9.09 11.72
CA LEU A 10 -2.75 10.44 12.25
C LEU A 10 -2.33 10.42 13.72
N CYS A 11 -1.24 11.11 14.08
CA CYS A 11 -0.81 11.29 15.48
C CYS A 11 -1.58 12.48 16.14
N PRO A 12 -2.01 12.40 17.42
CA PRO A 12 -3.04 13.30 17.94
C PRO A 12 -2.47 14.61 18.52
N SER A 13 -3.22 15.71 18.35
CA SER A 13 -3.38 16.73 19.39
C SER A 13 -4.87 16.88 19.70
N PRO A 14 -5.27 17.18 20.96
CA PRO A 14 -6.66 17.21 21.35
C PRO A 14 -7.36 18.45 20.80
N GLY A 15 -8.57 18.25 20.28
CA GLY A 15 -9.50 19.30 19.89
C GLY A 15 -9.25 19.83 18.48
N LEU A 16 -10.01 19.34 17.50
CA LEU A 16 -10.54 20.10 16.35
C LEU A 16 -11.27 19.14 15.39
N THR A 17 -12.50 19.50 15.06
CA THR A 17 -13.36 18.92 14.01
C THR A 17 -12.63 18.82 12.65
N PRO A 18 -12.87 17.79 11.80
CA PRO A 18 -11.99 17.50 10.67
C PRO A 18 -12.12 18.39 9.42
N TRP A 19 -12.91 19.48 9.43
CA TRP A 19 -13.06 20.39 8.30
C TRP A 19 -13.45 21.80 8.78
N TYR A 20 -12.81 22.86 8.26
CA TYR A 20 -13.29 24.24 8.39
C TYR A 20 -13.32 24.90 7.01
N ARG A 21 -14.48 25.49 6.67
CA ARG A 21 -14.74 26.19 5.40
C ARG A 21 -14.65 27.69 5.68
N SER A 22 -13.87 28.44 4.90
CA SER A 22 -14.16 29.84 4.61
C SER A 22 -14.35 30.00 3.10
N SER A 23 -15.31 30.84 2.73
CA SER A 23 -15.73 31.20 1.38
C SER A 23 -14.60 31.26 0.34
N GLY A 24 -14.62 30.33 -0.63
CA GLY A 24 -13.71 30.28 -1.78
C GLY A 24 -12.78 29.05 -1.82
N GLY A 25 -13.26 27.91 -2.35
CA GLY A 25 -12.44 26.75 -2.74
C GLY A 25 -12.07 25.74 -1.64
N MET A 26 -12.02 24.46 -2.01
CA MET A 26 -11.48 23.37 -1.18
C MET A 26 -9.95 23.52 -1.07
N ARG A 27 -9.41 23.45 0.15
CA ARG A 27 -7.95 23.34 0.35
C ARG A 27 -7.59 21.89 0.66
N PRO A 28 -6.46 21.36 0.15
CA PRO A 28 -5.94 20.07 0.59
C PRO A 28 -5.69 20.08 2.09
N LEU A 29 -5.83 18.92 2.75
CA LEU A 29 -5.59 18.76 4.18
C LEU A 29 -4.24 19.38 4.54
N ILE A 30 -4.24 20.30 5.53
CA ILE A 30 -3.04 20.98 6.02
C ILE A 30 -2.25 20.00 6.89
N PHE A 31 -1.71 18.95 6.27
CA PHE A 31 -0.70 18.09 6.90
C PHE A 31 0.66 18.69 6.63
N ARG A 32 1.48 18.75 7.68
CA ARG A 32 2.82 19.33 7.63
C ARG A 32 3.88 18.29 7.36
N CYS A 33 3.59 16.99 7.50
CA CYS A 33 4.53 15.93 7.19
C CYS A 33 3.84 14.66 6.65
N PHE A 34 4.40 14.06 5.60
CA PHE A 34 3.92 12.82 4.97
C PHE A 34 5.02 11.77 4.96
N PHE A 35 4.69 10.58 5.42
CA PHE A 35 5.67 9.52 5.66
C PHE A 35 5.30 8.24 4.92
N LEU A 36 6.23 7.70 4.13
CA LEU A 36 6.14 6.33 3.62
C LEU A 36 6.94 5.38 4.52
N LEU A 37 6.33 4.25 4.87
CA LEU A 37 6.85 3.35 5.90
C LEU A 37 7.62 2.16 5.37
N GLN A 38 7.01 1.47 4.40
CA GLN A 38 7.35 0.10 4.01
C GLN A 38 7.06 -0.14 2.53
N GLY A 39 7.57 -1.24 2.00
CA GLY A 39 7.45 -1.60 0.59
C GLY A 39 8.54 -0.96 -0.27
N GLY A 40 8.27 -0.84 -1.57
CA GLY A 40 9.13 -0.13 -2.53
C GLY A 40 8.28 0.38 -3.68
N ASN A 41 8.83 0.41 -4.90
CA ASN A 41 8.12 0.87 -6.11
C ASN A 41 7.10 -0.15 -6.67
N ASN A 42 6.54 -1.00 -5.80
CA ASN A 42 5.56 -2.03 -6.14
C ASN A 42 4.11 -1.61 -5.86
N ALA A 43 3.91 -0.46 -5.24
CA ALA A 43 2.64 0.26 -5.17
C ALA A 43 2.76 1.57 -5.94
N GLY A 44 1.66 2.03 -6.53
CA GLY A 44 1.62 3.30 -7.25
C GLY A 44 0.25 3.93 -7.19
N HIS A 45 0.22 5.25 -7.18
CA HIS A 45 -0.99 6.06 -7.15
C HIS A 45 -0.81 7.30 -8.03
N THR A 46 -1.90 7.71 -8.67
CA THR A 46 -1.95 8.93 -9.47
C THR A 46 -2.72 9.97 -8.68
N VAL A 47 -2.19 11.19 -8.57
CA VAL A 47 -2.84 12.31 -7.90
C VAL A 47 -3.03 13.43 -8.91
N VAL A 48 -4.25 13.96 -8.99
CA VAL A 48 -4.60 15.04 -9.91
C VAL A 48 -4.76 16.35 -9.15
N VAL A 49 -3.94 17.35 -9.47
CA VAL A 49 -3.96 18.66 -8.82
C VAL A 49 -3.92 19.74 -9.88
N ASP A 50 -4.87 20.67 -9.83
CA ASP A 50 -5.00 21.77 -10.79
C ASP A 50 -4.96 21.30 -12.26
N GLY A 51 -5.59 20.15 -12.53
CA GLY A 51 -5.66 19.53 -13.87
C GLY A 51 -4.38 18.80 -14.32
N LYS A 52 -3.36 18.68 -13.46
CA LYS A 52 -2.13 17.93 -13.75
C LYS A 52 -2.12 16.60 -13.03
N GLU A 53 -1.81 15.54 -13.75
CA GLU A 53 -1.72 14.17 -13.21
C GLU A 53 -0.28 13.83 -12.84
N TYR A 54 -0.02 13.57 -11.56
CA TYR A 54 1.28 13.13 -11.06
C TYR A 54 1.21 11.66 -10.68
N ASP A 55 2.26 10.90 -11.05
CA ASP A 55 2.30 9.46 -10.81
C ASP A 55 3.42 9.16 -9.82
N PHE A 56 3.06 8.61 -8.66
CA PHE A 56 4.02 8.27 -7.61
C PHE A 56 4.02 6.78 -7.34
N HIS A 57 5.22 6.24 -7.11
CA HIS A 57 5.41 4.86 -6.66
C HIS A 57 6.20 4.83 -5.36
N LEU A 58 7.33 5.55 -5.31
CA LEU A 58 8.18 5.64 -4.12
C LEU A 58 7.92 6.90 -3.31
N PHE A 59 7.49 7.98 -3.96
CA PHE A 59 7.25 9.22 -3.25
C PHE A 59 5.90 9.22 -2.52
N PRO A 60 5.84 9.74 -1.28
CA PRO A 60 4.56 9.96 -0.60
C PRO A 60 3.67 10.91 -1.40
N SER A 61 2.36 10.63 -1.45
CA SER A 61 1.37 11.43 -2.19
C SER A 61 1.35 12.90 -1.78
N GLY A 62 1.60 13.17 -0.49
CA GLY A 62 1.58 14.52 0.07
C GLY A 62 2.72 15.43 -0.41
N ILE A 63 3.64 14.93 -1.22
CA ILE A 63 4.68 15.70 -1.89
C ILE A 63 4.14 16.86 -2.74
N ILE A 64 2.90 16.73 -3.22
CA ILE A 64 2.19 17.82 -3.89
C ILE A 64 2.07 19.06 -3.02
N ASN A 65 2.00 18.90 -1.69
CA ASN A 65 1.86 20.03 -0.78
C ASN A 65 3.24 20.67 -0.53
N PRO A 66 3.53 21.86 -1.10
CA PRO A 66 4.86 22.47 -0.99
C PRO A 66 5.21 22.92 0.44
N LYS A 67 4.23 22.93 1.36
CA LYS A 67 4.42 23.25 2.78
C LYS A 67 4.63 22.01 3.65
N ALA A 68 4.51 20.82 3.07
CA ALA A 68 4.69 19.58 3.80
C ALA A 68 6.13 19.07 3.68
N ILE A 69 6.57 18.38 4.72
CA ILE A 69 7.85 17.69 4.77
C ILE A 69 7.61 16.23 4.43
N SER A 70 8.18 15.76 3.33
CA SER A 70 8.13 14.35 2.96
C SER A 70 9.29 13.59 3.57
N PHE A 71 9.01 12.43 4.15
CA PHE A 71 10.03 11.53 4.68
C PHE A 71 9.77 10.07 4.29
N ILE A 72 10.86 9.35 4.05
CA ILE A 72 10.84 7.94 3.71
C ILE A 72 11.58 7.15 4.79
N GLY A 73 10.86 6.22 5.43
CA GLY A 73 11.28 5.45 6.58
C GLY A 73 12.39 4.44 6.33
N ASN A 74 12.80 3.72 7.38
CA ASN A 74 13.78 2.64 7.28
C ASN A 74 13.17 1.29 6.87
N GLY A 75 11.84 1.18 6.92
CA GLY A 75 11.12 -0.05 6.56
C GLY A 75 11.08 -0.33 5.06
N VAL A 76 11.35 0.68 4.23
CA VAL A 76 11.28 0.59 2.77
C VAL A 76 12.54 -0.04 2.14
N VAL A 77 12.38 -0.49 0.90
CA VAL A 77 13.46 -0.85 -0.01
C VAL A 77 13.35 0.00 -1.29
N ILE A 78 14.45 0.62 -1.72
CA ILE A 78 14.40 1.65 -2.79
C ILE A 78 15.35 1.31 -3.92
N HIS A 79 14.85 1.29 -5.15
CA HIS A 79 15.67 1.25 -6.36
C HIS A 79 16.11 2.68 -6.72
N LEU A 80 17.38 3.00 -6.54
CA LEU A 80 17.91 4.36 -6.76
C LEU A 80 17.65 4.90 -8.18
N PRO A 81 17.91 4.15 -9.28
CA PRO A 81 17.56 4.61 -10.62
C PRO A 81 16.06 4.92 -10.77
N GLY A 82 15.19 4.01 -10.30
CA GLY A 82 13.74 4.21 -10.37
C GLY A 82 13.26 5.42 -9.56
N LEU A 83 13.86 5.70 -8.41
CA LEU A 83 13.57 6.88 -7.59
C LEU A 83 13.83 8.18 -8.36
N PHE A 84 15.02 8.30 -8.97
CA PHE A 84 15.39 9.51 -9.71
C PHE A 84 14.62 9.63 -11.03
N GLU A 85 14.32 8.53 -11.71
CA GLU A 85 13.46 8.54 -12.90
C GLU A 85 12.04 9.04 -12.57
N GLU A 86 11.46 8.58 -11.46
CA GLU A 86 10.17 9.04 -10.96
C GLU A 86 10.20 10.54 -10.61
N ALA A 87 11.28 11.00 -9.98
CA ALA A 87 11.48 12.40 -9.63
C ALA A 87 11.52 13.27 -10.89
N GLU A 88 12.40 12.95 -11.84
CA GLU A 88 12.55 13.69 -13.10
C GLU A 88 11.25 13.72 -13.92
N LYS A 89 10.48 12.62 -13.93
CA LYS A 89 9.17 12.55 -14.60
C LYS A 89 8.18 13.54 -14.00
N ASN A 90 8.09 13.61 -12.67
CA ASN A 90 7.14 14.51 -12.01
C ASN A 90 7.62 15.98 -12.00
N GLU A 91 8.93 16.23 -11.96
CA GLU A 91 9.49 17.57 -12.12
C GLU A 91 9.15 18.17 -13.49
N LYS A 92 9.23 17.37 -14.57
CA LYS A 92 8.81 17.78 -15.92
C LYS A 92 7.32 18.14 -16.02
N LYS A 93 6.48 17.58 -15.15
CA LYS A 93 5.05 17.92 -15.04
C LYS A 93 4.82 19.19 -14.20
N GLY A 94 5.86 19.74 -13.57
CA GLY A 94 5.83 20.97 -12.81
C GLY A 94 5.75 20.78 -11.29
N LEU A 95 6.15 19.61 -10.77
CA LEU A 95 6.36 19.42 -9.34
C LEU A 95 7.72 20.04 -8.95
N TYR A 96 7.72 21.28 -8.47
CA TYR A 96 8.97 21.99 -8.15
C TYR A 96 9.49 21.66 -6.75
N ARG A 97 10.83 21.55 -6.62
CA ARG A 97 11.56 21.40 -5.35
C ARG A 97 11.07 20.23 -4.50
N ILE A 98 11.39 19.03 -4.96
CA ILE A 98 11.17 17.81 -4.15
C ILE A 98 12.28 17.69 -3.10
N ILE A 99 12.03 18.38 -1.98
CA ILE A 99 12.82 18.34 -0.75
C ILE A 99 12.40 17.09 0.01
N PHE A 100 13.28 16.10 0.04
CA PHE A 100 13.04 14.84 0.73
C PHE A 100 13.97 14.64 1.90
N ASN A 101 13.46 13.85 2.84
CA ASN A 101 14.23 13.31 3.93
C ASN A 101 14.13 11.78 3.87
N PHE A 102 15.26 11.10 3.74
CA PHE A 102 15.32 9.64 3.75
C PHE A 102 16.04 9.18 5.01
N SER A 103 15.53 8.15 5.66
CA SER A 103 16.24 7.50 6.76
C SER A 103 17.59 6.94 6.31
N LEU A 104 18.62 6.97 7.15
CA LEU A 104 19.90 6.31 6.90
C LEU A 104 19.83 4.78 6.85
N TYR A 105 18.73 4.17 7.30
CA TYR A 105 18.65 2.73 7.54
C TYR A 105 17.91 1.92 6.46
N TRP A 106 17.34 2.55 5.43
CA TRP A 106 16.69 1.81 4.34
C TRP A 106 17.71 1.07 3.46
N GLN A 107 17.24 0.03 2.75
CA GLN A 107 18.08 -0.81 1.91
C GLN A 107 17.88 -0.54 0.42
N PRO A 108 18.96 -0.30 -0.35
CA PRO A 108 18.87 -0.23 -1.79
C PRO A 108 18.46 -1.55 -2.42
N VAL A 109 17.53 -1.47 -3.36
CA VAL A 109 17.27 -2.51 -4.35
C VAL A 109 18.32 -2.35 -5.44
N PHE A 110 19.14 -3.38 -5.67
CA PHE A 110 20.11 -3.41 -6.75
C PHE A 110 19.51 -4.04 -8.01
N ASP A 111 20.10 -3.78 -9.18
CA ASP A 111 19.58 -4.26 -10.46
C ASP A 111 19.53 -5.80 -10.49
N PHE A 112 20.50 -6.47 -9.87
CA PHE A 112 20.49 -7.93 -9.76
C PHE A 112 19.36 -8.47 -8.86
N HIS A 113 18.87 -7.70 -7.87
CA HIS A 113 17.68 -8.08 -7.13
C HIS A 113 16.45 -8.12 -8.04
N GLN A 114 16.32 -7.18 -8.98
CA GLN A 114 15.21 -7.16 -9.95
C GLN A 114 15.30 -8.34 -10.92
N ALA A 115 16.51 -8.64 -11.41
CA ALA A 115 16.74 -9.78 -12.28
C ALA A 115 16.38 -11.11 -11.58
N VAL A 116 16.83 -11.29 -10.34
CA VAL A 116 16.54 -12.48 -9.53
C VAL A 116 15.04 -12.64 -9.25
N ASP A 117 14.32 -11.56 -8.96
CA ASP A 117 12.86 -11.58 -8.75
C ASP A 117 12.15 -12.14 -10.01
N GLY A 118 12.58 -11.70 -11.20
CA GLY A 118 12.10 -12.24 -12.47
C GLY A 118 12.43 -13.73 -12.67
N LEU A 119 13.67 -14.14 -12.37
CA LEU A 119 14.10 -15.54 -12.48
C LEU A 119 13.34 -16.47 -11.54
N GLN A 120 13.14 -16.05 -10.28
CA GLN A 120 12.40 -16.81 -9.27
C GLN A 120 10.95 -17.07 -9.69
N GLU A 121 10.27 -16.08 -10.28
CA GLU A 121 8.92 -16.25 -10.80
C GLU A 121 8.85 -17.28 -11.94
N VAL A 122 9.82 -17.26 -12.86
CA VAL A 122 9.90 -18.24 -13.95
C VAL A 122 10.17 -19.64 -13.41
N GLN A 123 11.13 -19.78 -12.50
CA GLN A 123 11.48 -21.06 -11.90
C GLN A 123 10.31 -21.64 -11.10
N ARG A 124 9.63 -20.82 -10.28
CA ARG A 124 8.48 -21.25 -9.50
C ARG A 124 7.32 -21.69 -10.38
N GLN A 125 7.04 -20.95 -11.46
CA GLN A 125 6.04 -21.36 -12.44
C GLN A 125 6.37 -22.72 -13.07
N ALA A 126 7.64 -22.98 -13.38
CA ALA A 126 8.08 -24.24 -13.98
C ALA A 126 8.00 -25.43 -13.00
N GLN A 127 8.28 -25.20 -11.72
CA GLN A 127 8.33 -26.25 -10.68
C GLN A 127 6.96 -26.53 -10.04
N GLU A 128 6.20 -25.49 -9.73
CA GLU A 128 4.97 -25.56 -8.93
C GLU A 128 3.70 -25.37 -9.80
N GLY A 129 3.86 -25.07 -11.09
CA GLY A 129 2.76 -24.73 -12.01
C GLY A 129 2.08 -23.39 -11.68
N LYS A 130 2.62 -22.64 -10.71
CA LYS A 130 2.05 -21.41 -10.15
C LYS A 130 3.15 -20.39 -9.91
N ASN A 131 2.87 -19.13 -10.20
CA ASN A 131 3.72 -17.99 -9.85
C ASN A 131 3.07 -17.17 -8.74
N ILE A 132 3.84 -16.41 -7.96
CA ILE A 132 3.24 -15.51 -6.96
C ILE A 132 2.57 -14.33 -7.66
N GLY A 133 3.11 -13.93 -8.82
CA GLY A 133 2.73 -12.73 -9.55
C GLY A 133 3.44 -11.50 -8.98
N THR A 134 4.73 -11.62 -8.68
CA THR A 134 5.52 -10.48 -8.17
C THR A 134 5.57 -9.34 -9.18
N THR A 135 5.89 -8.13 -8.71
CA THR A 135 6.03 -6.97 -9.59
C THR A 135 7.35 -6.96 -10.36
N LYS A 136 8.23 -7.97 -10.14
CA LYS A 136 9.57 -8.05 -10.73
C LYS A 136 10.42 -6.81 -10.47
N LYS A 137 10.23 -6.22 -9.29
CA LYS A 137 10.89 -4.98 -8.86
C LYS A 137 12.01 -5.23 -7.86
N GLY A 138 12.34 -6.48 -7.54
CA GLY A 138 13.43 -6.82 -6.64
C GLY A 138 13.09 -6.66 -5.17
N ILE A 139 11.81 -6.50 -4.82
CA ILE A 139 11.35 -6.27 -3.45
C ILE A 139 11.66 -7.50 -2.59
N GLY A 140 11.18 -8.68 -3.01
CA GLY A 140 11.39 -9.94 -2.29
C GLY A 140 12.87 -10.29 -2.10
N PRO A 141 13.69 -10.30 -3.17
CA PRO A 141 15.13 -10.55 -3.02
C PRO A 141 15.83 -9.56 -2.09
N THR A 142 15.47 -8.27 -2.12
CA THR A 142 16.08 -7.28 -1.21
C THR A 142 15.70 -7.54 0.25
N TYR A 143 14.42 -7.81 0.54
CA TYR A 143 14.00 -8.19 1.90
C TYR A 143 14.60 -9.53 2.36
N SER A 144 14.85 -10.47 1.45
CA SER A 144 15.59 -11.70 1.76
C SER A 144 17.03 -11.39 2.17
N SER A 145 17.73 -10.50 1.43
CA SER A 145 19.05 -9.99 1.82
C SER A 145 19.03 -9.25 3.18
N LYS A 146 17.94 -8.53 3.48
CA LYS A 146 17.71 -7.92 4.81
C LYS A 146 17.70 -8.97 5.91
N ALA A 147 16.85 -9.99 5.75
CA ALA A 147 16.68 -11.06 6.72
C ALA A 147 17.96 -11.90 6.89
N ALA A 148 18.69 -12.14 5.79
CA ALA A 148 19.98 -12.83 5.81
C ALA A 148 21.09 -12.01 6.47
N ARG A 149 20.90 -10.70 6.64
CA ARG A 149 21.89 -9.72 7.13
C ARG A 149 23.10 -9.57 6.20
N THR A 150 22.93 -9.93 4.93
CA THR A 150 23.92 -9.75 3.86
C THR A 150 23.65 -8.50 3.01
N GLY A 151 22.44 -7.95 3.09
CA GLY A 151 22.05 -6.74 2.38
C GLY A 151 22.79 -5.49 2.83
N LEU A 152 22.89 -4.52 1.92
CA LEU A 152 23.49 -3.21 2.14
C LEU A 152 22.41 -2.16 2.40
N ARG A 153 22.76 -1.14 3.18
CA ARG A 153 21.91 0.02 3.50
C ARG A 153 22.44 1.29 2.86
N ILE A 154 21.62 2.33 2.81
CA ILE A 154 22.06 3.63 2.28
C ILE A 154 23.20 4.23 3.09
N CYS A 155 23.24 4.02 4.41
CA CYS A 155 24.38 4.45 5.23
C CYS A 155 25.70 3.79 4.81
N ASP A 156 25.65 2.54 4.33
CA ASP A 156 26.84 1.85 3.83
C ASP A 156 27.33 2.52 2.53
N LEU A 157 26.42 2.83 1.60
CA LEU A 157 26.74 3.50 0.33
C LEU A 157 27.31 4.92 0.54
N LEU A 158 26.86 5.63 1.58
CA LEU A 158 27.28 7.00 1.87
C LEU A 158 28.55 7.11 2.72
N SER A 159 29.04 5.99 3.25
CA SER A 159 30.25 5.91 4.08
C SER A 159 31.49 5.73 3.18
N ASP A 160 32.42 4.85 3.56
CA ASP A 160 33.55 4.42 2.74
C ASP A 160 33.07 3.60 1.53
N PHE A 161 33.31 4.15 0.35
CA PHE A 161 32.88 3.55 -0.91
C PHE A 161 33.68 2.30 -1.27
N ASP A 162 34.91 2.14 -0.81
CA ASP A 162 35.73 0.96 -1.09
C ASP A 162 35.23 -0.25 -0.30
N GLU A 163 34.91 -0.04 0.98
CA GLU A 163 34.26 -1.06 1.82
C GLU A 163 32.86 -1.43 1.30
N PHE A 164 32.06 -0.43 0.90
CA PHE A 164 30.78 -0.67 0.24
C PHE A 164 30.96 -1.51 -1.03
N SER A 165 31.95 -1.19 -1.86
CA SER A 165 32.23 -1.89 -3.12
C SER A 165 32.62 -3.34 -2.87
N SER A 166 33.45 -3.61 -1.86
CA SER A 166 33.83 -4.95 -1.43
C SER A 166 32.60 -5.77 -1.01
N ARG A 167 31.75 -5.22 -0.14
CA ARG A 167 30.52 -5.90 0.31
C ARG A 167 29.51 -6.10 -0.81
N PHE A 168 29.40 -5.15 -1.74
CA PHE A 168 28.54 -5.26 -2.93
C PHE A 168 29.01 -6.41 -3.85
N LYS A 169 30.31 -6.53 -4.09
CA LYS A 169 30.91 -7.63 -4.85
C LYS A 169 30.60 -8.99 -4.23
N ASN A 170 30.76 -9.10 -2.91
CA ASN A 170 30.44 -10.32 -2.17
C ASN A 170 28.96 -10.70 -2.28
N LEU A 171 28.05 -9.72 -2.11
CA LEU A 171 26.61 -9.95 -2.26
C LEU A 171 26.25 -10.38 -3.69
N ALA A 172 26.78 -9.70 -4.70
CA ALA A 172 26.58 -10.05 -6.11
C ALA A 172 27.09 -11.48 -6.42
N GLN A 173 28.24 -11.86 -5.88
CA GLN A 173 28.80 -13.21 -6.03
C GLN A 173 27.88 -14.27 -5.41
N GLN A 174 27.35 -14.04 -4.20
CA GLN A 174 26.39 -14.94 -3.57
C GLN A 174 25.15 -15.16 -4.45
N TYR A 175 24.60 -14.09 -5.03
CA TYR A 175 23.48 -14.21 -5.97
C TYR A 175 23.86 -14.98 -7.24
N LYS A 176 25.04 -14.78 -7.82
CA LYS A 176 25.51 -15.60 -8.96
C LYS A 176 25.65 -17.08 -8.60
N SER A 177 26.12 -17.39 -7.39
CA SER A 177 26.22 -18.79 -6.94
C SER A 177 24.85 -19.44 -6.76
N MET A 178 23.84 -18.70 -6.30
CA MET A 178 22.46 -19.20 -6.17
C MET A 178 21.72 -19.26 -7.53
N PHE A 179 22.05 -18.36 -8.45
CA PHE A 179 21.42 -18.24 -9.76
C PHE A 179 22.49 -18.24 -10.85
N PRO A 180 22.94 -19.42 -11.32
CA PRO A 180 24.06 -19.52 -12.29
C PRO A 180 23.82 -18.82 -13.63
N THR A 181 22.57 -18.57 -14.00
CA THR A 181 22.19 -17.84 -15.22
C THR A 181 22.13 -16.33 -15.04
N LEU A 182 22.42 -15.82 -13.83
CA LEU A 182 22.36 -14.40 -13.51
C LEU A 182 23.63 -13.68 -13.97
N GLU A 183 23.48 -12.82 -14.96
CA GLU A 183 24.52 -11.90 -15.37
C GLU A 183 24.48 -10.61 -14.55
N ILE A 184 25.65 -10.17 -14.08
CA ILE A 184 25.79 -8.94 -13.30
C ILE A 184 27.03 -8.19 -13.79
N ASP A 185 26.82 -6.99 -14.34
CA ASP A 185 27.84 -5.97 -14.57
C ASP A 185 28.13 -5.23 -13.26
N VAL A 186 29.03 -5.80 -12.46
CA VAL A 186 29.37 -5.31 -11.13
C VAL A 186 29.99 -3.91 -11.18
N GLU A 187 30.99 -3.71 -12.04
CA GLU A 187 31.73 -2.44 -12.12
C GLU A 187 30.84 -1.31 -12.68
N GLY A 188 30.01 -1.59 -13.68
CA GLY A 188 29.06 -0.62 -14.19
C GLY A 188 27.98 -0.23 -13.18
N GLN A 189 27.48 -1.18 -12.38
CA GLN A 189 26.54 -0.88 -11.29
C GLN A 189 27.19 -0.07 -10.18
N LEU A 190 28.41 -0.42 -9.74
CA LEU A 190 29.14 0.35 -8.73
C LEU A 190 29.39 1.79 -9.20
N LYS A 191 29.80 1.99 -10.47
CA LYS A 191 29.98 3.32 -11.06
C LYS A 191 28.69 4.15 -11.01
N LYS A 192 27.54 3.56 -11.35
CA LYS A 192 26.23 4.23 -11.25
C LYS A 192 25.87 4.58 -9.81
N LEU A 193 26.04 3.62 -8.89
CA LEU A 193 25.75 3.80 -7.47
C LEU A 193 26.59 4.93 -6.85
N LYS A 194 27.87 5.06 -7.22
CA LYS A 194 28.72 6.17 -6.81
C LYS A 194 28.14 7.53 -7.23
N GLY A 195 27.64 7.63 -8.47
CA GLY A 195 26.98 8.85 -8.95
C GLY A 195 25.68 9.16 -8.19
N TYR A 196 24.90 8.13 -7.85
CA TYR A 196 23.69 8.32 -7.04
C TYR A 196 23.97 8.67 -5.58
N ALA A 197 25.08 8.18 -5.00
CA ALA A 197 25.49 8.50 -3.63
C ALA A 197 25.60 10.02 -3.43
N GLU A 198 26.23 10.73 -4.36
CA GLU A 198 26.37 12.19 -4.29
C GLU A 198 25.04 12.92 -4.46
N LYS A 199 24.16 12.42 -5.34
CA LYS A 199 22.81 13.00 -5.52
C LYS A 199 21.92 12.81 -4.29
N ILE A 200 21.99 11.65 -3.63
CA ILE A 200 21.09 11.29 -2.53
C ILE A 200 21.57 11.81 -1.17
N ARG A 201 22.89 11.98 -0.99
CA ARG A 201 23.53 12.47 0.25
C ARG A 201 22.82 13.67 0.91
N PRO A 202 22.47 14.77 0.22
CA PRO A 202 21.82 15.91 0.87
C PRO A 202 20.41 15.62 1.41
N MET A 203 19.75 14.57 0.94
CA MET A 203 18.40 14.18 1.33
C MET A 203 18.37 13.13 2.45
N VAL A 204 19.51 12.55 2.82
CA VAL A 204 19.55 11.48 3.83
C VAL A 204 19.77 12.06 5.23
N ARG A 205 19.08 11.50 6.23
CA ARG A 205 19.06 11.93 7.63
C ARG A 205 19.07 10.72 8.57
N ASP A 206 19.49 10.91 9.82
CA ASP A 206 19.18 9.94 10.87
C ASP A 206 17.65 9.87 11.04
N GLY A 207 17.07 8.74 10.62
CA GLY A 207 15.62 8.62 10.56
C GLY A 207 14.96 8.54 11.92
N VAL A 208 15.61 7.91 12.90
CA VAL A 208 15.07 7.74 14.25
C VAL A 208 15.07 9.09 14.96
N TYR A 209 16.19 9.82 14.89
CA TYR A 209 16.29 11.15 15.47
C TYR A 209 15.34 12.15 14.77
N PHE A 210 15.22 12.09 13.44
CA PHE A 210 14.29 12.92 12.69
C PHE A 210 12.84 12.72 13.15
N MET A 211 12.42 11.46 13.33
CA MET A 211 11.09 11.14 13.83
C MET A 211 10.90 11.53 15.29
N TYR A 212 11.91 11.33 16.13
CA TYR A 212 11.90 11.74 17.53
C TYR A 212 11.65 13.25 17.65
N GLU A 213 12.41 14.07 16.92
CA GLU A 213 12.24 15.52 16.87
C GLU A 213 10.89 15.94 16.29
N ALA A 214 10.39 15.23 15.28
CA ALA A 214 9.07 15.50 14.71
C ALA A 214 7.93 15.22 15.70
N LEU A 215 8.10 14.26 16.61
CA LEU A 215 7.11 13.86 17.60
C LEU A 215 7.18 14.69 18.89
N HIS A 216 8.39 15.10 19.32
CA HIS A 216 8.62 15.77 20.61
C HIS A 216 8.81 17.29 20.50
N GLY A 217 9.05 17.80 19.30
CA GLY A 217 9.16 19.24 19.05
C GLY A 217 7.81 19.95 19.10
N SER A 218 7.69 21.04 18.32
CA SER A 218 6.40 21.72 18.16
C SER A 218 5.33 20.75 17.64
N PRO A 219 4.07 20.84 18.11
CA PRO A 219 3.01 19.94 17.68
C PRO A 219 2.88 19.90 16.15
N LYS A 220 3.12 18.72 15.57
CA LYS A 220 3.02 18.46 14.13
C LYS A 220 1.92 17.44 13.86
N LYS A 221 1.19 17.64 12.77
CA LYS A 221 0.31 16.62 12.20
C LYS A 221 1.11 15.77 11.22
N ILE A 222 1.33 14.52 11.62
CA ILE A 222 2.06 13.50 10.88
C ILE A 222 1.01 12.58 10.24
N LEU A 223 0.98 12.54 8.91
CA LEU A 223 0.23 11.53 8.15
C LEU A 223 1.18 10.46 7.67
N VAL A 224 0.82 9.21 7.91
CA VAL A 224 1.60 8.07 7.45
C VAL A 224 0.82 7.28 6.41
N GLU A 225 1.43 7.09 5.25
CA GLU A 225 0.87 6.38 4.10
C GLU A 225 1.25 4.90 4.16
N GLY A 226 0.27 4.03 4.39
CA GLY A 226 0.44 2.59 4.28
C GLY A 226 0.60 2.16 2.82
N ALA A 227 1.55 1.27 2.56
CA ALA A 227 1.70 0.61 1.27
C ALA A 227 0.91 -0.70 1.24
N ASN A 228 0.40 -1.07 0.06
CA ASN A 228 -0.37 -2.29 -0.17
C ASN A 228 -1.63 -2.38 0.73
N ALA A 229 -1.86 -3.51 1.40
CA ALA A 229 -3.08 -3.76 2.18
C ALA A 229 -2.87 -4.93 3.16
N ALA A 230 -3.72 -5.04 4.18
CA ALA A 230 -3.60 -6.04 5.24
C ALA A 230 -3.50 -7.49 4.71
N LEU A 231 -4.28 -7.87 3.69
CA LEU A 231 -4.22 -9.22 3.12
C LEU A 231 -2.98 -9.50 2.24
N LEU A 232 -2.14 -8.48 2.01
CA LEU A 232 -0.84 -8.61 1.36
C LEU A 232 0.32 -8.52 2.36
N ASP A 233 0.04 -8.38 3.65
CA ASP A 233 1.06 -8.40 4.71
C ASP A 233 1.80 -9.75 4.71
N ILE A 234 3.12 -9.72 4.94
CA ILE A 234 3.95 -10.93 4.93
C ILE A 234 3.55 -11.95 6.01
N ASP A 235 3.10 -11.49 7.18
CA ASP A 235 2.74 -12.34 8.31
C ASP A 235 1.24 -12.65 8.31
N PHE A 236 0.42 -11.61 8.07
CA PHE A 236 -1.03 -11.70 8.26
C PHE A 236 -1.82 -11.83 6.97
N GLY A 237 -1.19 -11.75 5.81
CA GLY A 237 -1.85 -11.82 4.52
C GLY A 237 -2.17 -13.24 4.06
N THR A 238 -2.65 -13.36 2.82
CA THR A 238 -2.92 -14.67 2.18
C THR A 238 -1.65 -15.36 1.70
N TYR A 239 -0.74 -15.70 2.62
CA TYR A 239 0.56 -16.32 2.33
C TYR A 239 0.39 -17.61 1.51
N PRO A 240 1.23 -17.86 0.48
CA PRO A 240 2.41 -17.10 0.06
C PRO A 240 2.13 -15.95 -0.91
N PHE A 241 0.87 -15.66 -1.23
CA PHE A 241 0.47 -14.63 -2.21
C PHE A 241 0.38 -13.25 -1.56
N VAL A 242 1.50 -12.80 -1.03
CA VAL A 242 1.67 -11.59 -0.23
C VAL A 242 2.88 -10.78 -0.72
N THR A 243 3.07 -9.58 -0.19
CA THR A 243 4.36 -8.88 -0.34
C THR A 243 5.34 -9.31 0.75
N SER A 244 6.56 -8.75 0.73
CA SER A 244 7.64 -9.12 1.65
C SER A 244 7.81 -8.13 2.81
N SER A 245 6.78 -7.33 3.09
CA SER A 245 6.76 -6.32 4.15
C SER A 245 5.48 -6.38 4.97
N ASN A 246 5.47 -5.70 6.11
CA ASN A 246 4.29 -5.57 6.95
C ASN A 246 3.43 -4.37 6.50
N CYS A 247 2.27 -4.66 5.94
CA CYS A 247 1.30 -3.68 5.44
C CYS A 247 0.32 -3.23 6.53
N THR A 248 0.49 -3.73 7.74
CA THR A 248 -0.36 -3.48 8.91
C THR A 248 0.22 -2.40 9.82
N VAL A 249 -0.55 -1.97 10.83
CA VAL A 249 -0.18 -0.87 11.76
C VAL A 249 1.15 -1.12 12.48
N GLY A 250 1.52 -2.37 12.75
CA GLY A 250 2.82 -2.70 13.34
C GLY A 250 4.00 -2.26 12.47
N GLY A 251 3.81 -2.23 11.15
CA GLY A 251 4.80 -1.77 10.19
C GLY A 251 5.16 -0.29 10.32
N VAL A 252 4.31 0.51 10.97
CA VAL A 252 4.56 1.92 11.28
C VAL A 252 5.67 2.05 12.31
N CYS A 253 5.55 1.27 13.38
CA CYS A 253 6.49 1.31 14.49
C CYS A 253 7.88 0.87 14.02
N THR A 254 7.96 -0.27 13.33
CA THR A 254 9.23 -0.84 12.84
C THR A 254 9.79 -0.08 11.64
N GLY A 255 8.93 0.53 10.82
CA GLY A 255 9.31 1.25 9.60
C GLY A 255 9.81 2.68 9.83
N LEU A 256 9.44 3.32 10.96
CA LEU A 256 9.88 4.67 11.33
C LEU A 256 10.75 4.72 12.59
N GLY A 257 10.84 3.63 13.35
CA GLY A 257 11.50 3.65 14.67
C GLY A 257 10.68 4.43 15.70
N VAL A 258 9.35 4.34 15.63
CA VAL A 258 8.43 5.08 16.50
C VAL A 258 7.77 4.13 17.51
N PRO A 259 7.74 4.46 18.80
CA PRO A 259 7.03 3.67 19.80
C PRO A 259 5.50 3.61 19.55
N PRO A 260 4.82 2.50 19.88
CA PRO A 260 3.39 2.31 19.59
C PRO A 260 2.48 3.36 20.25
N GLN A 261 2.85 3.95 21.39
CA GLN A 261 2.07 5.00 22.05
C GLN A 261 1.97 6.31 21.24
N HIS A 262 2.79 6.48 20.21
CA HIS A 262 2.71 7.62 19.28
C HIS A 262 1.88 7.32 18.02
N VAL A 263 1.31 6.11 17.93
CA VAL A 263 0.36 5.75 16.88
C VAL A 263 -1.03 6.22 17.34
N GLY A 264 -1.60 7.19 16.62
CA GLY A 264 -2.91 7.77 16.95
C GLY A 264 -4.06 7.10 16.19
N ASP A 265 -4.82 7.88 15.43
CA ASP A 265 -5.94 7.37 14.63
C ASP A 265 -5.44 6.45 13.52
N VAL A 266 -6.07 5.27 13.38
CA VAL A 266 -5.81 4.29 12.30
C VAL A 266 -7.05 4.19 11.40
N TYR A 267 -6.97 4.68 10.17
CA TYR A 267 -8.07 4.65 9.21
C TYR A 267 -7.95 3.44 8.29
N GLY A 268 -8.97 2.58 8.26
CA GLY A 268 -9.06 1.46 7.31
C GLY A 268 -9.69 1.88 5.98
N VAL A 269 -8.91 1.88 4.89
CA VAL A 269 -9.44 2.20 3.55
C VAL A 269 -10.04 0.97 2.87
N VAL A 270 -11.37 0.91 2.83
CA VAL A 270 -12.13 -0.24 2.31
C VAL A 270 -12.85 0.15 1.02
N LYS A 271 -12.84 -0.71 0.01
CA LYS A 271 -13.73 -0.55 -1.16
C LYS A 271 -15.10 -1.16 -0.85
N ALA A 272 -16.15 -0.63 -1.46
CA ALA A 272 -17.50 -1.20 -1.38
C ALA A 272 -17.63 -2.60 -2.04
N TYR A 273 -16.56 -3.11 -2.64
CA TYR A 273 -16.46 -4.46 -3.18
C TYR A 273 -15.00 -4.90 -3.13
N THR A 274 -14.73 -6.21 -3.25
CA THR A 274 -13.39 -6.75 -3.06
C THR A 274 -12.68 -6.92 -4.41
N THR A 275 -11.38 -6.63 -4.43
CA THR A 275 -10.54 -6.81 -5.63
C THR A 275 -9.21 -7.46 -5.29
N ARG A 276 -8.70 -8.31 -6.19
CA ARG A 276 -7.40 -8.99 -6.04
C ARG A 276 -6.62 -8.97 -7.36
N VAL A 277 -5.32 -8.76 -7.26
CA VAL A 277 -4.36 -9.01 -8.36
C VAL A 277 -3.60 -10.28 -8.02
N GLY A 278 -3.34 -11.11 -9.02
CA GLY A 278 -2.57 -12.34 -8.84
C GLY A 278 -3.43 -13.54 -8.44
N ILE A 279 -2.75 -14.65 -8.22
CA ILE A 279 -3.39 -15.92 -7.85
C ILE A 279 -3.68 -15.99 -6.34
N GLY A 280 -4.29 -17.08 -5.91
CA GLY A 280 -4.67 -17.32 -4.51
C GLY A 280 -6.18 -17.32 -4.29
N ALA A 281 -6.61 -17.79 -3.14
CA ALA A 281 -8.02 -17.91 -2.80
C ALA A 281 -8.70 -16.54 -2.78
N PHE A 282 -9.94 -16.49 -3.26
CA PHE A 282 -10.76 -15.29 -3.23
C PHE A 282 -12.23 -15.68 -3.01
N PRO A 283 -12.67 -15.84 -1.74
CA PRO A 283 -13.95 -16.47 -1.43
C PRO A 283 -15.18 -15.79 -2.04
N THR A 284 -15.15 -14.46 -2.17
CA THR A 284 -16.27 -13.69 -2.73
C THR A 284 -16.12 -13.37 -4.22
N GLU A 285 -15.15 -13.97 -4.91
CA GLU A 285 -14.93 -13.75 -6.33
C GLU A 285 -16.19 -14.03 -7.16
N GLN A 286 -16.47 -13.14 -8.11
CA GLN A 286 -17.57 -13.29 -9.05
C GLN A 286 -17.00 -13.56 -10.44
N ILE A 287 -17.16 -14.79 -10.92
CA ILE A 287 -16.80 -15.20 -12.29
C ILE A 287 -18.09 -15.26 -13.12
N ASN A 288 -18.72 -14.10 -13.26
CA ASN A 288 -20.01 -13.88 -13.91
C ASN A 288 -20.17 -12.40 -14.30
N GLU A 289 -21.35 -12.03 -14.80
CA GLU A 289 -21.69 -10.67 -15.24
C GLU A 289 -21.50 -9.59 -14.15
N ILE A 290 -21.67 -9.94 -12.87
CA ILE A 290 -21.44 -9.01 -11.77
C ILE A 290 -19.94 -8.72 -11.63
N GLY A 291 -19.08 -9.73 -11.73
CA GLY A 291 -17.63 -9.57 -11.68
C GLY A 291 -17.13 -8.64 -12.79
N ASP A 292 -17.63 -8.82 -14.00
CA ASP A 292 -17.31 -7.99 -15.15
C ASP A 292 -17.83 -6.54 -15.01
N LEU A 293 -19.02 -6.37 -14.43
CA LEU A 293 -19.60 -5.06 -14.13
C LEU A 293 -18.75 -4.29 -13.11
N LEU A 294 -18.39 -4.94 -11.98
CA LEU A 294 -17.53 -4.34 -10.96
C LEU A 294 -16.15 -3.99 -11.52
N GLN A 295 -15.59 -4.86 -12.35
CA GLN A 295 -14.29 -4.64 -12.98
C GLN A 295 -14.31 -3.46 -13.93
N SER A 296 -15.32 -3.39 -14.81
CA SER A 296 -15.46 -2.34 -15.82
C SER A 296 -15.78 -0.98 -15.21
N ARG A 297 -16.86 -0.85 -14.42
CA ARG A 297 -17.24 0.41 -13.76
C ARG A 297 -16.16 0.89 -12.80
N GLY A 298 -15.53 -0.03 -12.08
CA GLY A 298 -14.47 0.28 -11.12
C GLY A 298 -13.11 0.60 -11.77
N HIS A 299 -12.97 0.47 -13.09
CA HIS A 299 -11.69 0.54 -13.80
C HIS A 299 -10.59 -0.31 -13.15
N GLU A 300 -10.92 -1.57 -12.84
CA GLU A 300 -10.07 -2.45 -12.05
C GLU A 300 -9.01 -3.16 -12.92
N TRP A 301 -8.06 -2.37 -13.41
CA TRP A 301 -6.92 -2.79 -14.22
C TRP A 301 -5.60 -2.33 -13.59
N GLY A 302 -4.50 -3.03 -13.86
CA GLY A 302 -3.16 -2.53 -13.51
C GLY A 302 -2.79 -1.33 -14.37
N VAL A 303 -2.41 -0.20 -13.75
CA VAL A 303 -2.05 1.03 -14.50
C VAL A 303 -0.83 0.81 -15.39
N THR A 304 0.18 0.09 -14.89
CA THR A 304 1.42 -0.20 -15.65
C THR A 304 1.29 -1.43 -16.54
N THR A 305 0.61 -2.49 -16.06
CA THR A 305 0.62 -3.80 -16.72
C THR A 305 -0.61 -4.09 -17.56
N GLY A 306 -1.68 -3.30 -17.42
CA GLY A 306 -2.99 -3.55 -18.03
C GLY A 306 -3.71 -4.79 -17.47
N ARG A 307 -3.13 -5.51 -16.51
CA ARG A 307 -3.69 -6.78 -16.01
C ARG A 307 -5.03 -6.55 -15.31
N LYS A 308 -6.07 -7.25 -15.78
CA LYS A 308 -7.40 -7.29 -15.15
C LYS A 308 -7.31 -7.77 -13.71
N ARG A 309 -8.02 -7.09 -12.80
CA ARG A 309 -8.14 -7.50 -11.39
C ARG A 309 -9.36 -8.38 -11.22
N ARG A 310 -9.22 -9.44 -10.43
CA ARG A 310 -10.32 -10.28 -9.99
C ARG A 310 -11.24 -9.45 -9.09
N CYS A 311 -12.55 -9.51 -9.31
CA CYS A 311 -13.54 -8.71 -8.60
C CYS A 311 -14.57 -9.62 -7.91
N GLY A 312 -15.07 -9.17 -6.76
CA GLY A 312 -15.98 -9.94 -5.95
C GLY A 312 -16.76 -9.07 -4.98
N TRP A 313 -17.77 -9.65 -4.33
CA TRP A 313 -18.56 -8.95 -3.32
C TRP A 313 -17.71 -8.46 -2.14
N LEU A 314 -18.20 -7.45 -1.41
CA LEU A 314 -17.59 -7.06 -0.14
C LEU A 314 -17.58 -8.26 0.81
N ASP A 315 -16.45 -8.46 1.48
CA ASP A 315 -16.24 -9.54 2.42
C ASP A 315 -15.96 -8.95 3.81
N LEU A 316 -16.90 -9.15 4.73
CA LEU A 316 -16.79 -8.67 6.11
C LEU A 316 -15.94 -9.58 6.98
N VAL A 317 -15.70 -10.84 6.59
CA VAL A 317 -14.80 -11.74 7.32
C VAL A 317 -13.38 -11.20 7.22
N ILE A 318 -12.93 -10.83 6.02
CA ILE A 318 -11.60 -10.24 5.82
C ILE A 318 -11.49 -8.84 6.42
N LEU A 319 -12.57 -8.05 6.41
CA LEU A 319 -12.55 -6.69 6.98
C LEU A 319 -12.47 -6.72 8.51
N LYS A 320 -13.21 -7.62 9.15
CA LYS A 320 -13.09 -7.89 10.60
C LYS A 320 -11.70 -8.40 10.95
N TYR A 321 -11.16 -9.32 10.16
CA TYR A 321 -9.80 -9.82 10.34
C TYR A 321 -8.76 -8.70 10.26
N ALA A 322 -8.85 -7.84 9.25
CA ALA A 322 -7.97 -6.68 9.14
C ALA A 322 -8.14 -5.70 10.31
N HIS A 323 -9.36 -5.51 10.81
CA HIS A 323 -9.60 -4.69 12.00
C HIS A 323 -8.97 -5.28 13.27
N MET A 324 -9.05 -6.60 13.48
CA MET A 324 -8.43 -7.27 14.63
C MET A 324 -6.91 -7.03 14.69
N ILE A 325 -6.25 -6.92 13.54
CA ILE A 325 -4.80 -6.69 13.45
C ILE A 325 -4.45 -5.20 13.57
N ASN A 326 -5.23 -4.34 12.91
CA ASN A 326 -4.88 -2.93 12.75
C ASN A 326 -5.50 -1.99 13.79
N GLY A 327 -6.53 -2.44 14.50
CA GLY A 327 -7.22 -1.61 15.50
C GLY A 327 -7.81 -0.33 14.90
N PHE A 328 -8.50 -0.43 13.75
CA PHE A 328 -9.04 0.76 13.07
C PHE A 328 -9.89 1.63 13.99
N THR A 329 -9.60 2.93 14.03
CA THR A 329 -10.39 3.94 14.73
C THR A 329 -11.52 4.49 13.87
N ALA A 330 -11.41 4.35 12.54
CA ALA A 330 -12.41 4.74 11.56
C ALA A 330 -12.21 4.00 10.24
N LEU A 331 -13.23 4.01 9.37
CA LEU A 331 -13.18 3.44 8.03
C LEU A 331 -13.42 4.52 6.96
N ALA A 332 -12.72 4.40 5.84
CA ALA A 332 -13.00 5.16 4.63
C ALA A 332 -13.55 4.19 3.57
N LEU A 333 -14.87 4.23 3.35
CA LEU A 333 -15.53 3.41 2.33
C LEU A 333 -15.47 4.11 0.98
N THR A 334 -14.81 3.46 0.03
CA THR A 334 -14.51 4.02 -1.30
C THR A 334 -15.28 3.28 -2.39
N LYS A 335 -15.47 3.95 -3.54
CA LYS A 335 -16.09 3.37 -4.73
C LYS A 335 -17.51 2.84 -4.52
N LEU A 336 -18.29 3.51 -3.67
CA LEU A 336 -19.69 3.16 -3.44
C LEU A 336 -20.53 3.34 -4.72
N ASP A 337 -20.21 4.36 -5.51
CA ASP A 337 -20.83 4.72 -6.80
C ASP A 337 -20.78 3.60 -7.86
N ILE A 338 -19.87 2.66 -7.69
CA ILE A 338 -19.75 1.50 -8.57
C ILE A 338 -20.98 0.59 -8.43
N LEU A 339 -21.58 0.54 -7.24
CA LEU A 339 -22.74 -0.28 -6.92
C LEU A 339 -24.07 0.39 -7.30
N ASP A 340 -24.06 1.65 -7.76
CA ASP A 340 -25.26 2.45 -8.06
C ASP A 340 -26.25 1.78 -9.01
N VAL A 341 -25.78 0.90 -9.90
CA VAL A 341 -26.57 0.31 -10.98
C VAL A 341 -27.20 -1.04 -10.62
N LEU A 342 -26.83 -1.62 -9.49
CA LEU A 342 -27.26 -2.97 -9.10
C LEU A 342 -28.68 -2.97 -8.54
N ASP A 343 -29.44 -4.03 -8.85
CA ASP A 343 -30.75 -4.30 -8.24
C ASP A 343 -30.61 -4.87 -6.82
N GLU A 344 -29.62 -5.74 -6.62
CA GLU A 344 -29.29 -6.38 -5.35
C GLU A 344 -27.77 -6.43 -5.16
N ILE A 345 -27.34 -6.32 -3.90
CA ILE A 345 -25.93 -6.34 -3.51
C ILE A 345 -25.77 -7.42 -2.46
N LYS A 346 -24.83 -8.33 -2.67
CA LYS A 346 -24.47 -9.36 -1.68
C LYS A 346 -23.24 -8.94 -0.89
N ILE A 347 -23.22 -9.29 0.39
CA ILE A 347 -22.09 -9.05 1.30
C ILE A 347 -21.76 -10.37 2.00
N GLY A 348 -20.50 -10.81 1.90
CA GLY A 348 -20.04 -12.01 2.60
C GLY A 348 -19.90 -11.72 4.09
N VAL A 349 -20.74 -12.33 4.93
CA VAL A 349 -20.81 -12.03 6.38
C VAL A 349 -20.16 -13.10 7.24
N ALA A 350 -20.04 -14.33 6.73
CA ALA A 350 -19.40 -15.44 7.42
C ALA A 350 -18.82 -16.46 6.44
N TYR A 351 -17.85 -17.25 6.90
CA TYR A 351 -17.36 -18.42 6.19
C TYR A 351 -17.88 -19.70 6.86
N LYS A 352 -18.19 -20.70 6.05
CA LYS A 352 -18.48 -22.07 6.47
C LYS A 352 -17.41 -23.02 5.95
N LEU A 353 -17.01 -23.97 6.78
CA LEU A 353 -16.10 -25.05 6.41
C LEU A 353 -16.74 -26.38 6.81
N GLY A 354 -17.02 -27.24 5.83
CA GLY A 354 -17.78 -28.47 6.07
C GLY A 354 -19.16 -28.22 6.69
N GLY A 355 -19.87 -27.20 6.21
CA GLY A 355 -21.20 -26.80 6.68
C GLY A 355 -21.23 -26.03 8.01
N LYS A 356 -20.12 -25.91 8.73
CA LYS A 356 -20.05 -25.20 10.03
C LYS A 356 -19.47 -23.80 9.87
N ARG A 357 -20.13 -22.78 10.44
CA ARG A 357 -19.59 -21.42 10.50
C ARG A 357 -18.28 -21.39 11.30
N ILE A 358 -17.27 -20.72 10.79
CA ILE A 358 -15.99 -20.51 11.47
C ILE A 358 -15.84 -19.05 11.93
N PRO A 359 -15.30 -18.78 13.14
CA PRO A 359 -15.17 -17.42 13.67
C PRO A 359 -13.85 -16.74 13.27
N TYR A 360 -13.02 -17.38 12.44
CA TYR A 360 -11.68 -16.92 12.09
C TYR A 360 -11.45 -16.92 10.57
N PHE A 361 -10.48 -16.12 10.13
CA PHE A 361 -9.98 -16.17 8.76
C PHE A 361 -8.96 -17.32 8.60
N PRO A 362 -9.16 -18.28 7.69
CA PRO A 362 -8.21 -19.37 7.49
C PRO A 362 -6.83 -18.87 7.01
N ALA A 363 -5.78 -19.22 7.74
CA ALA A 363 -4.40 -18.88 7.38
C ALA A 363 -3.88 -19.66 6.16
N ASN A 364 -4.35 -20.89 5.98
CA ASN A 364 -3.91 -21.80 4.93
C ASN A 364 -4.74 -21.64 3.64
N GLN A 365 -4.08 -21.60 2.48
CA GLN A 365 -4.74 -21.40 1.17
C GLN A 365 -5.68 -22.55 0.80
N GLU A 366 -5.29 -23.80 1.08
CA GLU A 366 -6.10 -24.98 0.76
C GLU A 366 -7.39 -25.02 1.58
N ILE A 367 -7.36 -24.51 2.81
CA ILE A 367 -8.58 -24.33 3.63
C ILE A 367 -9.38 -23.14 3.12
N LEU A 368 -8.73 -22.00 2.85
CA LEU A 368 -9.41 -20.79 2.37
C LEU A 368 -10.11 -21.01 1.02
N GLN A 369 -9.61 -21.90 0.16
CA GLN A 369 -10.27 -22.29 -1.10
C GLN A 369 -11.54 -23.13 -0.90
N LYS A 370 -11.67 -23.80 0.24
CA LYS A 370 -12.80 -24.70 0.54
C LYS A 370 -13.91 -24.01 1.33
N VAL A 371 -13.74 -22.75 1.70
CA VAL A 371 -14.77 -22.04 2.45
C VAL A 371 -15.97 -21.76 1.55
N GLU A 372 -17.15 -21.99 2.11
CA GLU A 372 -18.40 -21.53 1.54
C GLU A 372 -18.74 -20.18 2.17
N VAL A 373 -19.01 -19.18 1.34
CA VAL A 373 -19.38 -17.85 1.84
C VAL A 373 -20.87 -17.82 2.14
N GLU A 374 -21.22 -17.37 3.33
CA GLU A 374 -22.58 -16.99 3.67
C GLU A 374 -22.78 -15.50 3.35
N TYR A 375 -23.82 -15.20 2.57
CA TYR A 375 -24.12 -13.85 2.11
C TYR A 375 -25.35 -13.26 2.78
N GLU A 376 -25.27 -11.99 3.15
CA GLU A 376 -26.43 -11.14 3.36
C GLU A 376 -26.75 -10.41 2.04
N THR A 377 -28.01 -10.40 1.64
CA THR A 377 -28.45 -9.71 0.41
C THR A 377 -29.19 -8.43 0.79
N MET A 378 -28.76 -7.31 0.21
CA MET A 378 -29.33 -5.99 0.41
C MET A 378 -29.91 -5.45 -0.90
N PRO A 379 -31.00 -4.67 -0.86
CA PRO A 379 -31.53 -4.04 -2.06
C PRO A 379 -30.56 -2.96 -2.56
N GLY A 380 -30.25 -3.00 -3.85
CA GLY A 380 -29.52 -1.93 -4.52
C GLY A 380 -30.39 -0.67 -4.68
N TRP A 381 -29.73 0.46 -4.89
CA TRP A 381 -30.38 1.78 -4.87
C TRP A 381 -30.69 2.39 -6.23
N LYS A 382 -30.14 1.87 -7.34
CA LYS A 382 -30.45 2.29 -8.72
C LYS A 382 -30.48 3.81 -8.92
N THR A 383 -29.57 4.51 -8.25
CA THR A 383 -29.51 5.98 -8.19
C THR A 383 -28.05 6.40 -8.21
N ASP A 384 -27.71 7.40 -9.03
CA ASP A 384 -26.36 7.95 -9.10
C ASP A 384 -25.98 8.69 -7.79
N THR A 385 -24.88 8.27 -7.17
CA THR A 385 -24.34 8.84 -5.93
C THR A 385 -23.08 9.68 -6.14
N THR A 386 -22.58 9.83 -7.37
CA THR A 386 -21.33 10.54 -7.68
C THR A 386 -21.35 12.03 -7.28
N GLY A 387 -22.54 12.63 -7.27
CA GLY A 387 -22.81 14.01 -6.86
C GLY A 387 -22.97 14.22 -5.34
N ALA A 388 -23.09 13.16 -4.54
CA ALA A 388 -23.32 13.27 -3.10
C ALA A 388 -22.13 13.94 -2.39
N ARG A 389 -22.38 14.90 -1.49
CA ARG A 389 -21.37 15.63 -0.71
C ARG A 389 -21.63 15.63 0.78
N LYS A 390 -22.80 15.18 1.22
CA LYS A 390 -23.22 15.02 2.61
C LYS A 390 -23.89 13.66 2.79
N TRP A 391 -23.99 13.22 4.03
CA TRP A 391 -24.63 11.95 4.38
C TRP A 391 -26.08 11.88 3.89
N GLU A 392 -26.79 13.00 4.03
CA GLU A 392 -28.20 13.14 3.66
C GLU A 392 -28.42 13.12 2.15
N ASP A 393 -27.37 13.34 1.34
CA ASP A 393 -27.46 13.25 -0.13
C ASP A 393 -27.51 11.78 -0.60
N LEU A 394 -27.07 10.83 0.23
CA LEU A 394 -27.06 9.40 -0.11
C LEU A 394 -28.49 8.82 0.00
N PRO A 395 -28.93 7.97 -0.96
CA PRO A 395 -30.22 7.31 -0.85
C PRO A 395 -30.27 6.40 0.38
N PRO A 396 -31.44 6.22 1.03
CA PRO A 396 -31.55 5.43 2.26
C PRO A 396 -30.98 4.01 2.17
N LYS A 397 -31.08 3.38 1.00
CA LYS A 397 -30.50 2.05 0.73
C LYS A 397 -28.97 2.05 0.72
N ALA A 398 -28.32 3.09 0.18
CA ALA A 398 -26.87 3.25 0.25
C ALA A 398 -26.40 3.55 1.68
N GLN A 399 -27.14 4.38 2.42
CA GLN A 399 -26.87 4.60 3.84
C GLN A 399 -26.99 3.31 4.66
N ASN A 400 -27.99 2.47 4.35
CA ASN A 400 -28.15 1.16 5.00
C ASN A 400 -26.98 0.22 4.69
N TYR A 401 -26.47 0.23 3.45
CA TYR A 401 -25.27 -0.52 3.09
C TYR A 401 -24.08 -0.11 3.97
N ILE A 402 -23.83 1.20 4.12
CA ILE A 402 -22.75 1.71 4.99
C ILE A 402 -22.96 1.29 6.45
N ARG A 403 -24.17 1.46 6.99
CA ARG A 403 -24.50 1.04 8.36
C ARG A 403 -24.31 -0.46 8.57
N CYS A 404 -24.63 -1.29 7.56
CA CYS A 404 -24.40 -2.73 7.63
C CYS A 404 -22.91 -3.05 7.80
N VAL A 405 -22.03 -2.38 7.04
CA VAL A 405 -20.58 -2.54 7.18
C VAL A 405 -20.11 -2.10 8.58
N GLU A 406 -20.53 -0.92 9.04
CA GLU A 406 -20.17 -0.39 10.37
C GLU A 406 -20.58 -1.33 11.51
N ASN A 407 -21.83 -1.78 11.50
CA ASN A 407 -22.40 -2.66 12.52
C ASN A 407 -21.66 -4.00 12.60
N HIS A 408 -21.29 -4.57 11.46
CA HIS A 408 -20.58 -5.85 11.43
C HIS A 408 -19.14 -5.72 11.94
N VAL A 409 -18.43 -4.65 11.58
CA VAL A 409 -17.00 -4.48 11.92
C VAL A 409 -16.83 -3.95 13.35
N GLY A 410 -17.82 -3.21 13.88
CA GLY A 410 -17.77 -2.66 15.23
C GLY A 410 -16.91 -1.40 15.37
N VAL A 411 -16.59 -0.73 14.26
CA VAL A 411 -15.87 0.54 14.23
C VAL A 411 -16.88 1.67 14.05
N PRO A 412 -17.07 2.57 15.05
CA PRO A 412 -18.02 3.67 14.95
C PRO A 412 -17.69 4.57 13.74
N GLY A 413 -18.67 4.82 12.90
CA GLY A 413 -18.53 5.56 11.65
C GLY A 413 -18.07 7.00 11.83
N LYS A 414 -16.76 7.26 11.71
CA LYS A 414 -16.28 8.46 10.99
C LYS A 414 -16.13 8.10 9.51
N SER A 415 -17.21 7.64 8.88
CA SER A 415 -17.23 7.13 7.52
C SER A 415 -17.24 8.29 6.52
N PHE A 416 -16.12 8.52 5.83
CA PHE A 416 -16.08 9.41 4.67
C PHE A 416 -16.25 8.56 3.39
N CYS A 417 -17.37 8.74 2.71
CA CYS A 417 -17.56 8.28 1.34
C CYS A 417 -17.19 9.42 0.39
N ARG A 418 -16.14 9.23 -0.43
CA ARG A 418 -15.78 10.16 -1.51
C ARG A 418 -15.88 9.44 -2.86
N SER A 419 -16.53 10.08 -3.81
CA SER A 419 -16.50 9.67 -5.22
C SER A 419 -15.07 9.84 -5.79
N PRO A 420 -14.77 9.25 -6.96
CA PRO A 420 -13.43 9.27 -7.58
C PRO A 420 -12.83 10.67 -7.80
N SER A 421 -13.65 11.73 -7.74
CA SER A 421 -13.24 13.12 -7.99
C SER A 421 -12.24 13.71 -6.97
N CYS A 422 -11.80 12.94 -5.95
CA CYS A 422 -10.91 13.43 -4.90
C CYS A 422 -10.06 12.33 -4.22
N CYS A 423 -9.81 11.20 -4.88
CA CYS A 423 -8.76 10.25 -4.50
C CYS A 423 -7.46 10.61 -5.23
#